data_AF-A0A1B8SDI1-F1
#
_entry.id   AF-A0A1B8SDI1-F1
#
_cell.length_a   1.000
_cell.length_b   1.000
_cell.length_c   1.000
_cell.angle_alpha   90.00
_cell.angle_beta   90.00
_cell.angle_gamma   90.00
#
_symmetry.space_group_name_H-M   'P 1'
#
loop_
_entity.id
_entity.type
_entity.pdbx_description
1 polymer ?
#
loop_
_entity_poly.entity_id
_entity_poly.type
_entity_poly.pdbx_seq_one_letter_code
_entity_poly.pdbx_strand_id
1 'polypeptide(L)'
;MTTLTPEDAIKAAASVARDVADGTLAPADLEVQAAAECRALFGTVAGPDDPLWPLQVDIARQVLALDGVAADELAEWLAVARQRAGEPVSPANASPDAVSATSEAHSAASDTVVADATEPMAAGMADAEPEPQPVPEPTPIPPGRRDEYDPLRGWSPGGGLQRL
;
A
#
# COMPACT_ATOMS: atom_id res chain seq x y z
N MET A 1 -16.06 23.48 17.75
CA MET A 1 -14.98 23.77 16.79
C MET A 1 -14.07 24.81 17.43
N THR A 2 -12.88 24.42 17.84
CA THR A 2 -11.83 25.38 18.23
C THR A 2 -11.42 26.10 16.95
N THR A 3 -11.61 27.42 16.90
CA THR A 3 -11.12 28.25 15.80
C THR A 3 -9.60 28.32 15.90
N LEU A 4 -8.91 27.67 14.96
CA LEU A 4 -7.46 27.75 14.82
C LEU A 4 -7.10 29.16 14.34
N THR A 5 -6.32 29.90 15.12
CA THR A 5 -5.81 31.22 14.69
C THR A 5 -4.54 31.07 13.85
N PRO A 6 -4.19 32.06 13.01
CA PRO A 6 -2.90 32.07 12.32
C PRO A 6 -1.71 31.95 13.28
N GLU A 7 -1.76 32.63 14.43
CA GLU A 7 -0.72 32.56 15.45
C GLU A 7 -0.57 31.15 16.03
N ASP A 8 -1.66 30.40 16.21
CA ASP A 8 -1.62 29.01 16.68
C ASP A 8 -0.97 28.10 15.64
N ALA A 9 -1.32 28.27 14.36
CA ALA A 9 -0.72 27.51 13.26
C ALA A 9 0.80 27.76 13.15
N ILE A 10 1.23 29.03 13.27
CA ILE A 10 2.65 29.40 13.24
C ILE A 10 3.39 28.80 14.43
N LYS A 11 2.82 28.89 15.64
CA LYS A 11 3.42 28.29 16.84
C LYS A 11 3.55 26.78 16.72
N ALA A 12 2.52 26.10 16.19
CA ALA A 12 2.55 24.67 15.97
C ALA A 12 3.66 24.28 14.97
N ALA A 13 3.72 24.95 13.81
CA ALA A 13 4.76 24.70 12.81
C ALA A 13 6.17 24.98 13.35
N ALA A 14 6.37 26.07 14.08
CA ALA A 14 7.64 26.42 14.69
C ALA A 14 8.06 25.44 15.80
N SER A 15 7.11 24.85 16.52
CA SER A 15 7.39 23.79 17.50
C SER A 15 7.94 22.55 16.81
N VAL A 16 7.25 22.05 15.79
CA VAL A 16 7.69 20.88 15.03
C VAL A 16 9.06 21.10 14.41
N ALA A 17 9.31 22.28 13.83
CA ALA A 17 10.62 22.61 13.26
C ALA A 17 11.74 22.60 14.32
N ARG A 18 11.46 23.07 15.54
CA ARG A 18 12.41 23.02 16.66
C ARG A 18 12.67 21.58 17.10
N ASP A 19 11.63 20.78 17.26
CA ASP A 19 11.75 19.38 17.70
C ASP A 19 12.56 18.55 16.69
N VAL A 20 12.41 18.81 15.39
CA VAL A 20 13.26 18.21 14.36
C VAL A 20 14.71 18.71 14.43
N ALA A 21 14.93 20.01 14.63
CA ALA A 21 16.28 20.59 14.73
C ALA A 21 17.04 20.09 15.97
N ASP A 22 16.33 19.89 17.07
CA ASP A 22 16.88 19.38 18.34
C ASP A 22 17.04 17.84 18.32
N GLY A 23 16.56 17.16 17.27
CA GLY A 23 16.61 15.70 17.13
C GLY A 23 15.66 14.94 18.05
N THR A 24 14.70 15.63 18.66
CA THR A 24 13.67 15.01 19.52
C THR A 24 12.52 14.41 18.71
N LEU A 25 12.38 14.81 17.44
CA LEU A 25 11.40 14.29 16.49
C LEU A 25 12.10 13.93 15.17
N ALA A 26 12.07 12.65 14.77
CA ALA A 26 12.56 12.27 13.45
C ALA A 26 11.47 12.48 12.40
N PRO A 27 11.79 12.93 11.17
CA PRO A 27 10.81 13.02 10.09
C PRO A 27 10.07 11.70 9.81
N ALA A 28 10.75 10.57 9.97
CA ALA A 28 10.15 9.24 9.84
C ALA A 28 9.01 9.00 10.87
N ASP A 29 9.11 9.59 12.08
CA ASP A 29 8.06 9.46 13.10
C ASP A 29 6.79 10.20 12.66
N LEU A 30 6.94 11.35 11.99
CA LEU A 30 5.82 12.10 11.41
C LEU A 30 5.13 11.32 10.29
N GLU A 31 5.89 10.62 9.44
CA GLU A 31 5.32 9.78 8.39
C GLU A 31 4.54 8.60 8.96
N VAL A 32 5.09 7.93 9.98
CA VAL A 32 4.40 6.84 10.70
C VAL A 32 3.11 7.35 11.34
N GLN A 33 3.16 8.50 12.01
CA GLN A 33 1.98 9.12 12.60
C GLN A 33 0.94 9.50 11.53
N ALA A 34 1.37 10.12 10.43
CA ALA A 34 0.49 10.47 9.33
C ALA A 34 -0.21 9.23 8.75
N ALA A 35 0.53 8.13 8.56
CA ALA A 35 -0.03 6.86 8.10
C ALA A 35 -1.01 6.24 9.11
N ALA A 36 -0.77 6.40 10.42
CA ALA A 36 -1.67 5.95 11.47
C ALA A 36 -2.99 6.76 11.47
N GLU A 37 -2.92 8.09 11.39
CA GLU A 37 -4.08 8.97 11.30
C GLU A 37 -4.89 8.71 10.02
N CYS A 38 -4.18 8.57 8.91
CA CYS A 38 -4.73 8.13 7.64
C CYS A 38 -5.55 6.84 7.79
N ARG A 39 -4.96 5.79 8.36
CA ARG A 39 -5.67 4.53 8.63
C ARG A 39 -6.87 4.72 9.56
N ALA A 40 -6.78 5.59 10.56
CA ALA A 40 -7.89 5.87 11.46
C ALA A 40 -9.06 6.58 10.74
N LEU A 41 -8.76 7.52 9.84
CA LEU A 41 -9.75 8.33 9.14
C LEU A 41 -10.42 7.59 7.97
N PHE A 42 -9.66 6.81 7.19
CA PHE A 42 -10.15 6.17 5.96
C PHE A 42 -9.95 4.66 5.89
N GLY A 43 -9.38 4.04 6.92
CA GLY A 43 -9.13 2.59 6.93
C GLY A 43 -10.40 1.76 7.13
N THR A 44 -11.52 2.38 7.48
CA THR A 44 -12.82 1.71 7.55
C THR A 44 -13.75 2.29 6.49
N VAL A 45 -14.36 1.41 5.71
CA VAL A 45 -15.29 1.76 4.62
C VAL A 45 -16.70 1.43 5.07
N ALA A 46 -17.56 2.43 5.25
CA ALA A 46 -18.93 2.22 5.77
C ALA A 46 -19.98 1.91 4.69
N GLY A 47 -19.66 2.13 3.41
CA GLY A 47 -20.56 1.88 2.28
C GLY A 47 -20.89 3.16 1.47
N PRO A 48 -21.83 3.09 0.53
CA PRO A 48 -22.12 4.19 -0.41
C PRO A 48 -22.57 5.51 0.23
N ASP A 49 -23.10 5.47 1.45
CA ASP A 49 -23.52 6.67 2.19
C ASP A 49 -22.37 7.34 2.95
N ASP A 50 -21.17 6.75 2.93
CA ASP A 50 -19.95 7.36 3.48
C ASP A 50 -19.53 8.58 2.63
N PRO A 51 -19.35 9.77 3.22
CA PRO A 51 -18.87 10.95 2.48
C PRO A 51 -17.52 10.74 1.77
N LEU A 52 -16.69 9.80 2.25
CA LEU A 52 -15.40 9.46 1.64
C LEU A 52 -15.51 8.36 0.57
N TRP A 53 -16.68 7.78 0.36
CA TRP A 53 -16.89 6.67 -0.58
C TRP A 53 -16.34 6.94 -1.99
N PRO A 54 -16.56 8.12 -2.62
CA PRO A 54 -16.02 8.38 -3.96
C PRO A 54 -14.49 8.29 -4.01
N LEU A 55 -13.81 8.85 -2.99
CA LEU A 55 -12.35 8.80 -2.88
C LEU A 55 -11.86 7.36 -2.69
N GLN A 56 -12.51 6.57 -1.83
CA GLN A 56 -12.16 5.18 -1.59
C GLN A 56 -12.29 4.33 -2.86
N VAL A 57 -13.34 4.54 -3.66
CA VAL A 57 -13.52 3.87 -4.95
C VAL A 57 -12.42 4.24 -5.94
N ASP A 58 -12.04 5.51 -6.01
CA ASP A 58 -10.97 5.96 -6.91
C ASP A 58 -9.59 5.45 -6.49
N ILE A 59 -9.31 5.36 -5.20
CA ILE A 59 -8.10 4.71 -4.67
C ILE A 59 -8.11 3.22 -5.03
N ALA A 60 -9.22 2.51 -4.78
CA ALA A 60 -9.34 1.09 -5.09
C ALA A 60 -9.10 0.79 -6.58
N ARG A 61 -9.63 1.63 -7.48
CA ARG A 61 -9.37 1.52 -8.93
C ARG A 61 -7.90 1.69 -9.27
N GLN A 62 -7.21 2.65 -8.66
CA GLN A 62 -5.78 2.87 -8.88
C GLN A 62 -4.95 1.70 -8.37
N VAL A 63 -5.27 1.16 -7.19
CA VAL A 63 -4.61 -0.03 -6.63
C VAL A 63 -4.77 -1.22 -7.57
N LEU A 64 -5.97 -1.48 -8.07
CA LEU A 64 -6.22 -2.57 -9.03
C LEU A 64 -5.48 -2.36 -10.36
N ALA A 65 -5.37 -1.11 -10.83
CA ALA A 65 -4.64 -0.80 -12.07
C ALA A 65 -3.12 -1.00 -11.95
N LEU A 66 -2.59 -1.06 -10.73
CA LEU A 66 -1.19 -1.32 -10.42
C LEU A 66 -0.96 -2.75 -9.92
N ASP A 67 -1.89 -3.66 -10.19
CA ASP A 67 -1.85 -5.06 -9.74
C ASP A 67 -1.67 -5.21 -8.22
N GLY A 68 -2.20 -4.27 -7.43
CA GLY A 68 -2.03 -4.24 -5.98
C GLY A 68 -2.82 -5.30 -5.21
N VAL A 69 -3.66 -6.08 -5.89
CA VAL A 69 -4.37 -7.26 -5.36
C VAL A 69 -4.15 -8.41 -6.34
N ALA A 70 -3.77 -9.58 -5.83
CA ALA A 70 -3.55 -10.75 -6.67
C ALA A 70 -4.83 -11.16 -7.43
N ALA A 71 -4.68 -11.66 -8.65
CA ALA A 71 -5.83 -12.02 -9.50
C ALA A 71 -6.74 -13.09 -8.85
N ASP A 72 -6.14 -14.07 -8.17
CA ASP A 72 -6.88 -15.13 -7.48
C ASP A 72 -7.73 -14.57 -6.32
N GLU A 73 -7.15 -13.66 -5.52
CA GLU A 73 -7.86 -12.96 -4.46
C GLU A 73 -9.02 -12.11 -5.02
N LEU A 74 -8.80 -11.40 -6.13
CA LEU A 74 -9.85 -10.63 -6.79
C LEU A 74 -10.99 -11.54 -7.29
N ALA A 75 -10.68 -12.74 -7.79
CA ALA A 75 -11.67 -13.72 -8.22
C ALA A 75 -12.53 -14.22 -7.04
N GLU A 76 -11.92 -14.44 -5.87
CA GLU A 76 -12.65 -14.78 -4.63
C GLU A 76 -13.60 -13.65 -4.22
N TRP A 77 -13.13 -12.41 -4.20
CA TRP A 77 -13.97 -11.27 -3.86
C TRP A 77 -15.11 -11.05 -4.86
N LEU A 78 -14.88 -11.32 -6.15
CA LEU A 78 -15.95 -11.31 -7.15
C LEU A 78 -17.00 -12.39 -6.86
N ALA A 79 -16.59 -13.60 -6.48
CA ALA A 79 -17.53 -14.66 -6.10
C ALA A 79 -18.38 -14.25 -4.88
N VAL A 80 -17.76 -13.63 -3.86
CA VAL A 80 -18.48 -13.07 -2.70
C VAL A 80 -19.48 -12.00 -3.13
N ALA A 81 -19.10 -11.09 -4.03
CA ALA A 81 -19.98 -10.04 -4.52
C ALA A 81 -21.19 -10.61 -5.29
N ARG A 82 -20.97 -11.60 -6.15
CA ARG A 82 -22.03 -12.32 -6.88
C ARG A 82 -22.99 -13.04 -5.94
N GLN A 83 -22.46 -13.72 -4.94
CA GLN A 83 -23.25 -14.39 -3.91
C GLN A 83 -24.16 -13.40 -3.16
N ARG A 84 -23.64 -12.22 -2.78
CA ARG A 84 -24.45 -11.16 -2.15
C ARG A 84 -25.53 -10.60 -3.07
N ALA A 85 -25.28 -10.57 -4.37
CA ALA A 85 -26.26 -10.18 -5.38
C ALA A 85 -27.33 -11.27 -5.65
N GLY A 86 -27.23 -12.43 -4.98
CA GLY A 86 -28.15 -13.54 -5.16
C GLY A 86 -27.91 -14.34 -6.44
N GLU A 87 -26.75 -14.17 -7.09
CA GLU A 87 -26.37 -14.98 -8.23
C GLU A 87 -26.05 -16.41 -7.75
N PRO A 88 -26.61 -17.46 -8.39
CA PRO A 88 -26.29 -18.82 -8.01
C PRO A 88 -24.79 -19.07 -8.25
N VAL A 89 -24.09 -19.47 -7.19
CA VAL A 89 -22.69 -19.92 -7.29
C VAL A 89 -22.72 -21.21 -8.11
N SER A 90 -22.51 -21.09 -9.42
CA SER A 90 -22.42 -22.24 -10.30
C SER A 90 -21.18 -23.03 -9.89
N PRO A 91 -21.29 -24.32 -9.52
CA PRO A 91 -20.14 -25.16 -9.22
C PRO A 91 -19.43 -25.51 -10.53
N ALA A 92 -18.81 -24.51 -11.17
CA ALA A 92 -18.01 -24.67 -12.37
C ALA A 92 -16.64 -25.25 -11.99
N ASN A 93 -16.66 -26.50 -11.51
CA ASN A 93 -15.62 -27.53 -11.56
C ASN A 93 -16.00 -28.77 -10.74
N ALA A 94 -17.30 -29.10 -10.62
CA ALA A 94 -17.66 -30.51 -10.50
C ALA A 94 -17.40 -31.14 -11.87
N SER A 95 -16.16 -31.57 -12.11
CA SER A 95 -15.82 -32.42 -13.25
C SER A 95 -16.82 -33.58 -13.28
N PRO A 96 -17.68 -33.71 -14.31
CA PRO A 96 -18.65 -34.79 -14.37
C PRO A 96 -17.93 -36.04 -14.87
N ASP A 97 -17.13 -36.66 -13.99
CA ASP A 97 -16.70 -38.05 -14.12
C ASP A 97 -16.15 -38.59 -12.78
N ALA A 98 -16.86 -38.33 -11.69
CA ALA A 98 -16.85 -39.25 -10.56
C ALA A 98 -17.81 -40.40 -10.91
N VAL A 99 -17.36 -41.29 -11.80
CA VAL A 99 -17.94 -42.63 -11.89
C VAL A 99 -18.01 -43.20 -10.48
N SER A 100 -19.21 -43.59 -10.08
CA SER A 100 -19.45 -44.33 -8.85
C SER A 100 -18.63 -45.63 -8.87
N ALA A 101 -17.42 -45.58 -8.34
CA ALA A 101 -16.70 -46.77 -7.92
C ALA A 101 -17.24 -47.14 -6.53
N THR A 102 -18.08 -48.16 -6.54
CA THR A 102 -18.49 -48.94 -5.38
C THR A 102 -17.33 -49.16 -4.41
N SER A 103 -17.57 -48.85 -3.13
CA SER A 103 -16.68 -49.23 -2.03
C SER A 103 -16.38 -50.72 -2.07
N GLU A 104 -15.11 -51.07 -2.27
CA GLU A 104 -14.59 -52.38 -1.95
C GLU A 104 -13.40 -52.19 -0.99
N ALA A 105 -13.54 -52.82 0.18
CA ALA A 105 -12.65 -52.66 1.31
C ALA A 105 -11.32 -53.37 1.07
N HIS A 106 -10.21 -52.63 1.19
CA HIS A 106 -8.91 -53.24 1.43
C HIS A 106 -8.19 -52.53 2.59
N SER A 107 -8.23 -53.21 3.74
CA SER A 107 -7.21 -53.07 4.76
C SER A 107 -5.88 -53.57 4.22
N ALA A 108 -4.83 -52.76 4.31
CA ALA A 108 -3.46 -53.24 4.36
C ALA A 108 -2.63 -52.26 5.19
N ALA A 109 -1.95 -52.83 6.18
CA ALA A 109 -1.11 -52.18 7.16
C ALA A 109 0.31 -51.90 6.60
N SER A 110 1.06 -51.13 7.41
CA SER A 110 2.52 -50.92 7.37
C SER A 110 3.00 -49.99 6.24
N ASP A 111 4.07 -49.21 6.37
CA ASP A 111 5.16 -49.24 7.33
C ASP A 111 5.82 -47.84 7.40
N THR A 112 6.64 -47.70 8.42
CA THR A 112 7.41 -46.55 8.86
C THR A 112 8.60 -46.30 7.93
N VAL A 113 8.89 -45.03 7.59
CA VAL A 113 10.28 -44.63 7.30
C VAL A 113 10.55 -43.20 7.77
N VAL A 114 11.55 -43.12 8.65
CA VAL A 114 12.22 -41.93 9.17
C VAL A 114 13.37 -41.58 8.22
N ALA A 115 13.52 -40.31 7.87
CA ALA A 115 14.75 -39.67 7.40
C ALA A 115 14.52 -38.16 7.61
N ASP A 116 15.14 -37.45 8.55
CA ASP A 116 16.57 -37.25 8.85
C ASP A 116 17.40 -36.80 7.63
N ALA A 117 17.73 -35.50 7.63
CA ALA A 117 18.97 -34.88 7.14
C ALA A 117 18.69 -33.39 6.85
N THR A 118 19.09 -32.47 7.74
CA THR A 118 20.40 -31.81 7.76
C THR A 118 20.44 -30.56 6.86
N GLU A 119 20.40 -29.40 7.51
CA GLU A 119 20.79 -28.10 6.95
C GLU A 119 22.25 -28.12 6.45
N PRO A 120 22.55 -27.32 5.42
CA PRO A 120 23.86 -26.67 5.37
C PRO A 120 23.73 -25.15 5.37
N MET A 121 24.36 -24.54 6.37
CA MET A 121 24.80 -23.15 6.34
C MET A 121 25.82 -22.93 5.21
N ALA A 122 25.63 -21.86 4.45
CA ALA A 122 26.68 -21.16 3.69
C ALA A 122 26.53 -19.67 4.03
N ALA A 123 27.36 -19.07 4.87
CA ALA A 123 28.75 -18.66 4.64
C ALA A 123 28.87 -17.57 3.55
N GLY A 124 28.85 -16.31 4.00
CA GLY A 124 29.80 -15.27 3.63
C GLY A 124 29.97 -14.90 2.15
N MET A 125 29.35 -13.78 1.77
CA MET A 125 29.95 -12.86 0.79
C MET A 125 29.99 -11.47 1.41
N ALA A 126 31.18 -11.12 1.91
CA ALA A 126 31.61 -9.74 1.98
C ALA A 126 31.90 -9.29 0.54
N ASP A 127 31.28 -8.22 0.07
CA ASP A 127 31.73 -7.56 -1.15
C ASP A 127 31.53 -6.04 -1.07
N ALA A 128 32.66 -5.37 -1.31
CA ALA A 128 32.92 -3.97 -1.65
C ALA A 128 32.07 -2.84 -1.02
N GLU A 129 32.68 -2.16 -0.04
CA GLU A 129 32.41 -0.74 0.23
C GLU A 129 32.84 0.07 -1.01
N PRO A 130 31.92 0.80 -1.69
CA PRO A 130 32.25 1.55 -2.89
C PRO A 130 33.17 2.73 -2.55
N GLU A 131 34.31 2.84 -3.27
CA GLU A 131 35.16 4.02 -3.21
C GLU A 131 34.35 5.30 -3.50
N PRO A 132 34.52 6.37 -2.70
CA PRO A 132 33.81 7.62 -2.90
C PRO A 132 34.23 8.25 -4.23
N GLN A 133 33.28 8.32 -5.17
CA GLN A 133 33.49 9.07 -6.41
C GLN A 133 33.67 10.56 -6.09
N PRO A 134 34.57 11.26 -6.82
CA PRO A 134 34.77 12.69 -6.65
C PRO A 134 33.46 13.43 -6.95
N VAL A 135 32.94 14.13 -5.94
CA VAL A 135 31.76 14.97 -6.06
C VAL A 135 32.05 16.06 -7.09
N PRO A 136 31.27 16.19 -8.18
CA PRO A 136 31.46 17.26 -9.14
C PRO A 136 31.27 18.61 -8.44
N GLU A 137 32.24 19.52 -8.63
CA GLU A 137 32.17 20.87 -8.10
C GLU A 137 30.86 21.54 -8.53
N PRO A 138 30.12 22.18 -7.60
CA PRO A 138 28.86 22.83 -7.93
C PRO A 138 29.13 24.00 -8.88
N THR A 139 28.60 23.89 -10.09
CA THR A 139 28.59 24.97 -11.07
C THR A 139 27.94 26.21 -10.44
N PRO A 140 28.57 27.40 -10.49
CA PRO A 140 27.98 28.60 -9.92
C PRO A 140 26.65 28.92 -10.62
N ILE A 141 25.57 28.81 -9.85
CA ILE A 141 24.23 29.17 -10.30
C ILE A 141 24.22 30.68 -10.56
N PRO A 142 23.86 31.14 -11.77
CA PRO A 142 23.75 32.57 -12.05
C PRO A 142 22.73 33.20 -11.09
N PRO A 143 22.90 34.47 -10.68
CA PRO A 143 21.97 35.12 -9.76
C PRO A 143 20.58 35.19 -10.40
N GLY A 144 19.72 34.23 -10.02
CA GLY A 144 18.33 34.22 -10.39
C GLY A 144 17.67 35.49 -9.86
N ARG A 145 16.99 36.20 -10.75
CA ARG A 145 16.07 37.28 -10.36
C ARG A 145 15.19 36.74 -9.25
N ARG A 146 14.98 37.52 -8.20
CA ARG A 146 14.10 37.20 -7.08
C ARG A 146 12.71 36.95 -7.63
N ASP A 147 12.44 35.70 -7.96
CA ASP A 147 11.13 35.21 -8.37
C ASP A 147 10.23 35.31 -7.15
N GLU A 148 9.24 36.19 -7.30
CA GLU A 148 8.09 36.33 -6.43
C GLU A 148 7.45 34.94 -6.28
N TYR A 149 7.57 34.37 -5.08
CA TYR A 149 7.03 33.05 -4.76
C TYR A 149 5.50 33.14 -4.77
N ASP A 150 4.90 32.66 -5.86
CA ASP A 150 3.46 32.49 -5.96
C ASP A 150 3.12 31.02 -5.63
N PRO A 151 2.53 30.74 -4.45
CA PRO A 151 2.20 29.39 -4.02
C PRO A 151 1.09 28.73 -4.86
N LEU A 152 0.42 29.49 -5.75
CA LEU A 152 -0.62 28.99 -6.63
C LEU A 152 -0.14 28.80 -8.07
N ARG A 153 1.14 29.06 -8.35
CA ARG A 153 1.72 28.90 -9.68
C ARG A 153 1.77 27.41 -10.05
N GLY A 154 0.75 26.95 -10.75
CA GLY A 154 0.59 25.56 -11.20
C GLY A 154 -0.60 24.82 -10.59
N TRP A 155 -1.31 25.40 -9.61
CA TRP A 155 -2.53 24.81 -9.07
C TRP A 155 -3.76 25.39 -9.77
N SER A 156 -4.35 24.62 -10.69
CA SER A 156 -5.66 24.93 -11.28
C SER A 156 -6.72 23.99 -10.71
N PRO A 157 -7.64 24.46 -9.85
CA PRO A 157 -8.76 23.65 -9.38
C PRO A 157 -9.76 23.52 -10.54
N GLY A 158 -9.68 22.43 -11.31
CA GLY A 158 -10.61 22.15 -12.41
C GLY A 158 -10.01 21.62 -13.71
N GLY A 159 -8.72 21.25 -13.75
CA GLY A 159 -8.11 20.58 -14.90
C GLY A 159 -8.62 19.15 -15.09
N GLY A 160 -9.86 19.00 -15.55
CA GLY A 160 -10.43 17.72 -15.95
C GLY A 160 -9.59 17.10 -17.05
N LEU A 161 -9.17 15.85 -16.83
CA LEU A 161 -8.58 14.98 -17.84
C LEU A 161 -9.52 14.96 -19.07
N GLN A 162 -9.13 15.64 -20.15
CA GLN A 162 -9.68 15.33 -21.45
C GLN A 162 -9.24 13.91 -21.80
N ARG A 163 -10.22 13.01 -21.85
CA ARG A 163 -10.09 11.67 -22.42
C ARG A 163 -9.51 11.79 -23.83
N LEU A 164 -8.45 11.04 -24.09
CA LEU A 164 -8.17 10.47 -25.39
C LEU A 164 -8.38 8.95 -25.29
#